data_AF-W4EN62-F1
#
_entry.id   AF-W4EN62-F1
#
_cell.length_a   1.000
_cell.length_b   1.000
_cell.length_c   1.000
_cell.angle_alpha   90.00
_cell.angle_beta   90.00
_cell.angle_gamma   90.00
#
_symmetry.space_group_name_H-M   'P 1'
#
loop_
_entity.id
_entity.type
_entity.pdbx_description
1 polymer ?
#
loop_
_entity_poly.entity_id
_entity_poly.type
_entity_poly.pdbx_seq_one_letter_code
_entity_poly.pdbx_strand_id
1 'polypeptide(L)'
;MSQRVPYYTVAPDGLKIMMDMEKYTKKSTINRTTRELIKIRVSQINGCAFCIDTHTSDARKMGETEQRIYCLNAWNECTFYTLEEKVALELSEHITLIPTKRVPEDLYKRVRELYNDREYVDLVLIINQINSWNRISIAMGNIATEK
;
A
#
# COMPACT_ATOMS: atom_id res chain seq x y z
N MET A 1 -5.38 -9.24 22.87
CA MET A 1 -4.41 -8.24 23.38
C MET A 1 -4.95 -6.87 23.01
N SER A 2 -5.04 -5.95 23.97
CA SER A 2 -5.51 -4.58 23.73
C SER A 2 -4.43 -3.76 23.01
N GLN A 3 -4.84 -2.79 22.17
CA GLN A 3 -3.94 -1.77 21.64
C GLN A 3 -3.03 -1.19 22.74
N ARG A 4 -1.76 -0.92 22.43
CA ARG A 4 -0.78 -0.36 23.39
C ARG A 4 -1.21 1.01 23.91
N VAL A 5 -1.86 1.80 23.06
CA VAL A 5 -2.42 3.11 23.39
C VAL A 5 -3.67 3.34 22.54
N PRO A 6 -4.76 3.91 23.09
CA PRO A 6 -5.94 4.29 22.31
C PRO A 6 -5.67 5.58 21.52
N TYR A 7 -4.79 5.50 20.51
CA TYR A 7 -4.22 6.66 19.83
C TYR A 7 -5.24 7.53 19.08
N TYR A 8 -6.38 6.97 18.66
CA TYR A 8 -7.50 7.76 18.12
C TYR A 8 -8.12 8.71 19.15
N THR A 9 -8.11 8.34 20.43
CA THR A 9 -8.66 9.15 21.51
C THR A 9 -7.63 10.11 22.08
N VAL A 10 -6.36 9.68 22.16
CA VAL A 10 -5.26 10.46 22.74
C VAL A 10 -4.80 11.60 21.81
N ALA A 11 -4.78 11.37 20.49
CA ALA A 11 -4.29 12.34 19.51
C ALA A 11 -5.18 12.39 18.25
N PRO A 12 -6.49 12.73 18.37
CA PRO A 12 -7.44 12.70 17.25
C PRO A 12 -7.01 13.58 16.08
N ASP A 13 -6.48 14.77 16.35
CA ASP A 13 -6.02 15.70 15.31
C ASP A 13 -4.80 15.16 14.54
N GLY A 14 -3.93 14.41 15.22
CA GLY A 14 -2.81 13.73 14.57
C GLY A 14 -3.29 12.64 13.61
N LEU A 15 -4.29 11.86 14.00
CA LEU A 15 -4.85 10.81 13.16
C LEU A 15 -5.72 11.36 12.02
N LYS A 16 -6.31 12.55 12.21
CA LYS A 16 -7.04 13.26 11.16
C LYS A 16 -6.17 13.53 9.94
N ILE A 17 -4.87 13.81 10.12
CA ILE A 17 -3.92 14.01 9.00
C ILE A 17 -3.85 12.75 8.12
N MET A 18 -3.74 11.57 8.75
CA MET A 18 -3.73 10.28 8.04
C MET A 18 -5.05 10.02 7.31
N MET A 19 -6.18 10.39 7.91
CA MET A 19 -7.49 10.27 7.28
C MET A 19 -7.70 11.26 6.12
N ASP A 20 -7.17 12.47 6.22
CA ASP A 20 -7.25 13.45 5.14
C ASP A 20 -6.36 13.03 3.95
N MET A 21 -5.23 12.38 4.22
CA MET A 21 -4.44 11.70 3.19
C MET A 21 -5.26 10.60 2.48
N GLU A 22 -6.05 9.81 3.23
CA GLU A 22 -6.94 8.79 2.65
C GLU A 22 -8.04 9.41 1.78
N LYS A 23 -8.62 10.53 2.20
CA LYS A 23 -9.61 11.25 1.39
C LYS A 23 -8.99 11.76 0.09
N TYR A 24 -7.75 12.22 0.13
CA TYR A 24 -7.02 12.64 -1.06
C TYR A 24 -6.75 11.45 -1.99
N THR A 25 -6.11 10.38 -1.49
CA THR A 25 -5.72 9.22 -2.31
C THR A 25 -6.92 8.47 -2.87
N LYS A 26 -8.09 8.55 -2.21
CA LYS A 26 -9.37 8.05 -2.75
C LYS A 26 -9.79 8.72 -4.06
N LYS A 27 -9.47 10.01 -4.24
CA LYS A 27 -9.78 10.80 -5.45
C LYS A 27 -8.80 10.55 -6.61
N SER A 28 -7.74 9.79 -6.38
CA SER A 28 -6.77 9.45 -7.42
C SER A 28 -7.42 8.65 -8.56
N THR A 29 -6.93 8.88 -9.78
CA THR A 29 -7.31 8.13 -11.00
C THR A 29 -6.68 6.74 -11.06
N ILE A 30 -5.70 6.44 -10.19
CA ILE A 30 -5.12 5.09 -10.09
C ILE A 30 -6.23 4.08 -9.81
N ASN A 31 -6.23 2.98 -10.56
CA ASN A 31 -7.20 1.91 -10.43
C ASN A 31 -7.31 1.47 -8.95
N ARG A 32 -8.55 1.29 -8.48
CA ARG A 32 -8.86 0.89 -7.11
C ARG A 32 -8.19 -0.44 -6.75
N THR A 33 -8.18 -1.42 -7.65
CA THR A 33 -7.54 -2.71 -7.40
C THR A 33 -6.03 -2.55 -7.29
N THR A 34 -5.39 -1.81 -8.20
CA THR A 34 -3.94 -1.50 -8.12
C THR A 34 -3.57 -0.83 -6.80
N ARG A 35 -4.40 0.10 -6.30
CA ARG A 35 -4.19 0.72 -4.98
C ARG A 35 -4.20 -0.31 -3.85
N GLU A 36 -5.14 -1.24 -3.84
CA GLU A 36 -5.18 -2.29 -2.82
C GLU A 36 -4.02 -3.28 -2.96
N LEU A 37 -3.59 -3.64 -4.19
CA LEU A 37 -2.39 -4.45 -4.41
C LEU A 37 -1.13 -3.78 -3.84
N ILE A 38 -0.94 -2.48 -4.10
CA ILE A 38 0.15 -1.70 -3.50
C ILE A 38 0.07 -1.80 -1.97
N LYS A 39 -1.12 -1.56 -1.39
CA LYS A 39 -1.29 -1.58 0.07
C LYS A 39 -0.99 -2.95 0.68
N ILE A 40 -1.43 -4.03 0.05
CA ILE A 40 -1.14 -5.40 0.47
C ILE A 40 0.38 -5.66 0.37
N ARG A 41 1.00 -5.39 -0.77
CA ARG A 41 2.43 -5.68 -1.00
C ARG A 41 3.33 -4.91 -0.03
N VAL A 42 3.08 -3.63 0.17
CA VAL A 42 3.84 -2.82 1.15
C VAL A 42 3.64 -3.36 2.57
N SER A 43 2.42 -3.75 2.92
CA SER A 43 2.12 -4.34 4.24
C SER A 43 2.79 -5.69 4.46
N GLN A 44 2.94 -6.52 3.40
CA GLN A 44 3.70 -7.77 3.44
C GLN A 44 5.19 -7.51 3.72
N ILE A 45 5.79 -6.51 3.05
CA ILE A 45 7.20 -6.14 3.26
C ILE A 45 7.42 -5.62 4.69
N ASN A 46 6.51 -4.78 5.19
CA ASN A 46 6.61 -4.20 6.53
C ASN A 46 6.16 -5.14 7.66
N GLY A 47 5.55 -6.30 7.35
CA GLY A 47 5.04 -7.23 8.34
C GLY A 47 3.80 -6.75 9.13
N CYS A 48 2.97 -5.87 8.56
CA CYS A 48 1.75 -5.41 9.24
C CYS A 48 0.57 -6.38 9.03
N ALA A 49 0.43 -7.39 9.90
CA ALA A 49 -0.66 -8.38 9.81
C ALA A 49 -2.07 -7.75 9.78
N PHE A 50 -2.33 -6.75 10.63
CA PHE A 50 -3.60 -6.02 10.65
C PHE A 50 -3.92 -5.36 9.29
N CYS A 51 -2.91 -4.76 8.67
CA CYS A 51 -3.04 -4.10 7.38
C CYS A 51 -3.24 -5.12 6.25
N ILE A 52 -2.56 -6.26 6.31
CA ILE A 52 -2.74 -7.36 5.35
C ILE A 52 -4.18 -7.89 5.41
N ASP A 53 -4.73 -8.17 6.60
CA ASP A 53 -6.12 -8.61 6.74
C ASP A 53 -7.10 -7.58 6.17
N THR A 54 -6.92 -6.30 6.52
CA THR A 54 -7.80 -5.21 6.06
C THR A 54 -7.79 -5.09 4.55
N HIS A 55 -6.62 -4.97 3.93
CA HIS A 55 -6.51 -4.69 2.50
C HIS A 55 -6.80 -5.91 1.62
N THR A 56 -6.52 -7.14 2.09
CA THR A 56 -6.97 -8.34 1.37
C THR A 56 -8.48 -8.51 1.45
N SER A 57 -9.12 -8.20 2.58
CA SER A 57 -10.58 -8.18 2.69
C SER A 57 -11.22 -7.16 1.76
N ASP A 58 -10.66 -5.95 1.68
CA ASP A 58 -11.18 -4.90 0.80
C ASP A 58 -10.93 -5.20 -0.68
N ALA A 59 -9.77 -5.76 -1.05
CA ALA A 59 -9.50 -6.21 -2.41
C ALA A 59 -10.50 -7.27 -2.89
N ARG A 60 -10.83 -8.26 -2.04
CA ARG A 60 -11.86 -9.27 -2.36
C ARG A 60 -13.23 -8.64 -2.62
N LYS A 61 -13.64 -7.66 -1.81
CA LYS A 61 -14.90 -6.92 -2.04
C LYS A 61 -14.92 -6.18 -3.38
N MET A 62 -13.76 -5.88 -3.95
CA MET A 62 -13.59 -5.27 -5.27
C MET A 62 -13.51 -6.28 -6.42
N GLY A 63 -13.61 -7.59 -6.13
CA GLY A 63 -13.50 -8.65 -7.13
C GLY A 63 -12.07 -9.11 -7.43
N GLU A 64 -11.09 -8.71 -6.62
CA GLU A 64 -9.74 -9.27 -6.71
C GLU A 64 -9.74 -10.77 -6.35
N THR A 65 -8.89 -11.56 -7.00
CA THR A 65 -8.91 -13.02 -6.86
C THR A 65 -7.93 -13.51 -5.78
N GLU A 66 -8.25 -14.64 -5.13
CA GLU A 66 -7.31 -15.28 -4.20
C GLU A 66 -5.97 -15.59 -4.88
N GLN A 67 -5.99 -16.05 -6.14
CA GLN A 67 -4.77 -16.30 -6.92
C GLN A 67 -3.88 -15.06 -6.98
N ARG A 68 -4.46 -13.90 -7.31
CA ARG A 68 -3.73 -12.63 -7.39
C ARG A 68 -3.33 -12.07 -6.02
N ILE A 69 -4.06 -12.38 -4.95
CA ILE A 69 -3.64 -11.99 -3.59
C ILE A 69 -2.46 -12.86 -3.11
N TYR A 70 -2.55 -14.17 -3.30
CA TYR A 70 -1.53 -15.11 -2.82
C TYR A 70 -0.21 -14.99 -3.57
N CYS A 71 -0.25 -14.79 -4.89
CA CYS A 71 0.95 -14.63 -5.71
C CYS A 71 1.59 -13.23 -5.61
N LEU A 72 1.00 -12.30 -4.86
CA LEU A 72 1.47 -10.92 -4.83
C LEU A 72 2.88 -10.76 -4.27
N ASN A 73 3.36 -11.67 -3.41
CA ASN A 73 4.74 -11.67 -2.92
C ASN A 73 5.77 -12.13 -3.97
N ALA A 74 5.31 -12.71 -5.09
CA ALA A 74 6.10 -13.19 -6.23
C ALA A 74 5.57 -12.60 -7.56
N TRP A 75 5.05 -11.37 -7.50
CA TRP A 75 4.30 -10.73 -8.59
C TRP A 75 5.10 -10.62 -9.90
N ASN A 76 6.42 -10.50 -9.83
CA ASN A 76 7.30 -10.35 -10.98
C ASN A 76 7.24 -11.57 -11.92
N GLU A 77 7.11 -12.77 -11.36
CA GLU A 77 7.06 -14.05 -12.09
C GLU A 77 5.65 -14.38 -12.63
N CYS A 78 4.65 -13.56 -12.31
CA CYS A 78 3.27 -13.83 -12.69
C CYS A 78 2.89 -13.14 -14.01
N THR A 79 2.17 -13.82 -14.89
CA THR A 79 1.73 -13.28 -16.19
C THR A 79 0.40 -12.52 -16.12
N PHE A 80 -0.35 -12.68 -15.02
CA PHE A 80 -1.69 -12.12 -14.86
C PHE A 80 -1.74 -10.74 -14.19
N TYR A 81 -0.60 -10.13 -13.87
CA TYR A 81 -0.52 -8.69 -13.54
C TYR A 81 -0.16 -7.90 -14.79
N THR A 82 -0.83 -6.76 -14.98
CA THR A 82 -0.55 -5.88 -16.12
C THR A 82 0.81 -5.18 -15.97
N LEU A 83 1.32 -4.57 -17.05
CA LEU A 83 2.57 -3.81 -16.98
C LEU A 83 2.47 -2.63 -16.02
N GLU A 84 1.31 -1.96 -16.00
CA GLU A 84 1.00 -0.86 -15.08
C GLU A 84 1.06 -1.35 -13.62
N GLU A 85 0.39 -2.46 -13.33
CA GLU A 85 0.42 -3.06 -11.98
C GLU A 85 1.84 -3.45 -11.57
N LYS A 86 2.60 -4.08 -12.47
CA LYS A 86 3.98 -4.52 -12.21
C LYS A 86 4.90 -3.34 -11.88
N VAL A 87 4.88 -2.27 -12.67
CA VAL A 87 5.76 -1.12 -12.41
C VAL A 87 5.35 -0.36 -11.15
N ALA A 88 4.04 -0.31 -10.84
CA ALA A 88 3.55 0.28 -9.60
C ALA A 88 3.96 -0.56 -8.36
N LEU A 89 3.92 -1.89 -8.46
CA LEU A 89 4.41 -2.79 -7.42
C LEU A 89 5.92 -2.65 -7.22
N GLU A 90 6.69 -2.58 -8.31
CA GLU A 90 8.14 -2.36 -8.25
C GLU A 90 8.49 -1.03 -7.56
N LEU A 91 7.84 0.07 -7.96
CA LEU A 91 7.99 1.37 -7.30
C LEU A 91 7.64 1.28 -5.81
N SER A 92 6.59 0.52 -5.47
CA SER A 92 6.17 0.31 -4.09
C SER A 92 7.24 -0.38 -3.25
N GLU A 93 7.91 -1.41 -3.79
CA GLU A 93 9.01 -2.07 -3.09
C GLU A 93 10.21 -1.14 -2.90
N HIS A 94 10.56 -0.37 -3.93
CA HIS A 94 11.69 0.55 -3.93
C HIS A 94 11.51 1.68 -2.91
N ILE A 95 10.32 2.29 -2.85
CA ILE A 95 9.99 3.32 -1.87
C ILE A 95 9.85 2.74 -0.46
N THR A 96 9.34 1.52 -0.31
CA THR A 96 9.23 0.88 1.01
C THR A 96 10.61 0.53 1.57
N LEU A 97 11.50 0.03 0.72
CA LEU A 97 12.89 -0.31 1.05
C LEU A 97 13.85 0.84 0.71
N ILE A 98 13.40 2.09 0.84
CA ILE A 98 14.16 3.28 0.42
C ILE A 98 15.59 3.38 0.98
N PRO A 99 15.94 2.90 2.20
CA PRO A 99 17.32 3.02 2.68
C PRO A 99 18.34 2.28 1.80
N THR A 100 17.93 1.19 1.15
CA THR A 100 18.80 0.32 0.36
C THR A 100 18.49 0.34 -1.13
N LYS A 101 17.21 0.39 -1.53
CA LYS A 101 16.81 0.33 -2.95
C LYS A 101 16.77 1.69 -3.65
N ARG A 102 16.40 2.76 -2.93
CA ARG A 102 16.11 4.09 -3.51
C ARG A 102 15.11 3.99 -4.67
N VAL A 103 14.93 5.07 -5.44
CA VAL A 103 14.21 5.05 -6.71
C VAL A 103 15.21 5.38 -7.81
N PRO A 104 15.74 4.36 -8.52
CA PRO A 104 16.62 4.57 -9.66
C PRO A 104 15.95 5.34 -10.80
N GLU A 105 16.74 6.05 -11.59
CA GLU A 105 16.25 6.84 -12.73
C GLU A 105 15.55 5.98 -13.79
N ASP A 106 16.02 4.76 -14.04
CA ASP A 106 15.39 3.83 -14.99
C ASP A 106 13.99 3.40 -14.53
N LEU A 107 13.81 3.17 -13.23
CA LEU A 107 12.50 2.84 -12.66
C LEU A 107 11.56 4.03 -12.79
N TYR A 108 12.03 5.25 -12.46
CA TYR A 108 11.23 6.46 -12.67
C TYR A 108 10.76 6.59 -14.13
N LYS A 109 11.67 6.42 -15.10
CA LYS A 109 11.33 6.47 -16.53
C LYS A 109 10.29 5.43 -16.93
N ARG A 110 10.47 4.17 -16.52
CA ARG A 110 9.49 3.09 -16.80
C ARG A 110 8.12 3.35 -16.17
N VAL A 111 8.08 3.91 -14.96
CA VAL A 111 6.80 4.32 -14.35
C VAL A 111 6.17 5.42 -15.20
N ARG A 112 6.95 6.40 -15.67
CA ARG A 112 6.45 7.52 -16.46
C ARG A 112 6.00 7.16 -17.87
N GLU A 113 6.41 6.02 -18.41
CA GLU A 113 5.87 5.47 -19.67
C GLU A 113 4.39 5.05 -19.53
N LEU A 114 3.96 4.70 -18.31
CA LEU A 114 2.62 4.13 -18.03
C LEU A 114 1.73 5.05 -17.18
N TYR A 115 2.31 5.92 -16.37
CA TYR A 115 1.61 6.81 -15.44
C TYR A 115 2.06 8.25 -15.65
N ASN A 116 1.14 9.18 -15.86
CA ASN A 116 1.45 10.61 -16.04
C ASN A 116 2.02 11.27 -14.75
N ASP A 117 2.41 12.54 -14.79
CA ASP A 117 3.03 13.22 -13.62
C ASP A 117 2.12 13.23 -12.40
N ARG A 118 0.82 13.46 -12.62
CA ARG A 118 -0.17 13.46 -11.54
C ARG A 118 -0.31 12.08 -10.93
N GLU A 119 -0.36 11.05 -11.76
CA GLU A 119 -0.46 9.66 -11.34
C GLU A 119 0.80 9.19 -10.62
N TYR A 120 1.98 9.60 -11.06
CA TYR A 120 3.24 9.33 -10.35
C TYR A 120 3.24 9.93 -8.94
N VAL A 121 2.83 11.19 -8.80
CA VAL A 121 2.69 11.83 -7.48
C VAL A 121 1.68 11.06 -6.62
N ASP A 122 0.54 10.69 -7.19
CA ASP A 122 -0.48 9.93 -6.46
C ASP A 122 0.04 8.54 -6.04
N LEU A 123 0.78 7.81 -6.88
CA LEU A 123 1.44 6.54 -6.54
C LEU A 123 2.38 6.71 -5.34
N VAL A 124 3.27 7.71 -5.41
CA VAL A 124 4.19 8.03 -4.30
C VAL A 124 3.42 8.30 -3.02
N LEU A 125 2.34 9.08 -3.07
CA LEU A 125 1.51 9.38 -1.90
C LEU A 125 0.79 8.13 -1.37
N ILE A 126 0.21 7.30 -2.22
CA ILE A 126 -0.42 6.02 -1.83
C ILE A 126 0.59 5.12 -1.10
N ILE A 127 1.80 4.99 -1.65
CA ILE A 127 2.86 4.16 -1.07
C ILE A 127 3.32 4.72 0.29
N ASN A 128 3.53 6.03 0.40
CA ASN A 128 3.88 6.68 1.68
C ASN A 128 2.77 6.55 2.72
N GLN A 129 1.52 6.63 2.28
CA GLN A 129 0.37 6.50 3.15
C GLN A 129 0.31 5.13 3.80
N ILE A 130 0.40 4.05 3.02
CA ILE A 130 0.37 2.70 3.59
C ILE A 130 1.62 2.40 4.43
N ASN A 131 2.78 2.91 4.03
CA ASN A 131 4.00 2.86 4.85
C ASN A 131 3.78 3.49 6.23
N SER A 132 3.12 4.64 6.28
CA SER A 132 2.78 5.33 7.53
C SER A 132 1.76 4.53 8.35
N TRP A 133 0.71 4.00 7.72
CA TRP A 133 -0.26 3.13 8.41
C TRP A 133 0.37 1.86 8.99
N ASN A 134 1.27 1.20 8.25
CA ASN A 134 1.99 0.04 8.76
C ASN A 134 2.81 0.40 10.01
N ARG A 135 3.55 1.51 9.98
CA ARG A 135 4.35 1.99 11.12
C ARG A 135 3.48 2.28 12.33
N ILE A 136 2.37 3.00 12.14
CA ILE A 136 1.42 3.29 13.22
C ILE A 136 0.85 1.98 13.77
N SER A 137 0.33 1.11 12.91
CA SER A 137 -0.35 -0.13 13.30
C SER A 137 0.57 -1.05 14.12
N ILE A 138 1.81 -1.26 13.65
CA ILE A 138 2.82 -2.07 14.34
C ILE A 138 3.24 -1.41 15.66
N ALA A 139 3.57 -0.12 15.65
CA ALA A 139 4.04 0.59 16.84
C ALA A 139 2.99 0.66 17.94
N MET A 140 1.71 0.78 17.58
CA MET A 140 0.57 0.87 18.50
C MET A 140 0.00 -0.51 18.89
N GLY A 141 0.53 -1.60 18.34
CA GLY A 141 0.17 -2.96 18.72
C GLY A 141 -1.20 -3.40 18.21
N ASN A 142 -1.60 -2.95 17.02
CA ASN A 142 -2.78 -3.51 16.35
C ASN A 142 -2.51 -4.96 15.94
N ILE A 143 -3.52 -5.82 16.12
CA ILE A 143 -3.44 -7.25 15.79
C ILE A 143 -4.54 -7.60 14.79
N ALA A 144 -4.23 -8.50 13.85
CA ALA A 144 -5.27 -9.16 13.06
C ALA A 144 -5.94 -10.23 13.94
N THR A 145 -7.26 -10.32 13.88
CA THR A 145 -8.04 -11.34 14.57
C THR A 145 -8.84 -12.13 13.55
N GLU A 146 -8.96 -13.43 13.76
CA GLU A 146 -9.90 -14.25 13.01
C GLU A 146 -11.32 -13.70 13.21
N LYS A 147 -12.12 -13.71 12.13
CA LYS A 147 -13.48 -13.16 12.10
C LYS A 147 -14.51 -14.27 12.20
#